data_AF-A2EJZ9-F1
#
_entry.id   AF-A2EJZ9-F1
#
_cell.length_a   1.000
_cell.length_b   1.000
_cell.length_c   1.000
_cell.angle_alpha   90.00
_cell.angle_beta   90.00
_cell.angle_gamma   90.00
#
_symmetry.space_group_name_H-M   'P 1'
#
loop_
_entity.id
_entity.type
_entity.pdbx_description
1 polymer ?
#
loop_
_entity_poly.entity_id
_entity_poly.type
_entity_poly.pdbx_seq_one_letter_code
_entity_poly.pdbx_strand_id
1 'polypeptide(L)'
;MGLFGKKVSPEEKLKQFKLSIRKSCREIERERRRLEQNEVKMKNEMKRLAQKNELDSVMIIAKDVVRNRSAMKKFLKLGSQLESLGLRIETIKAQAGVTAALKGAAGAMTQLNRMVNLPQMQAIMMKFMQENEMMDMKSEMVDEQMDDLWDDEGTMEEETAAQYSQIFSEMGIPVPANIAAATGEGPIAGVA
;
A
#
# COMPACT_ATOMS: atom_id res chain seq x y z
N MET A 1 18.24 -24.26 36.66
CA MET A 1 17.09 -24.70 37.51
C MET A 1 15.87 -23.87 37.15
N GLY A 2 14.72 -24.54 36.90
CA GLY A 2 13.40 -23.97 36.56
C GLY A 2 13.16 -23.87 35.04
N LEU A 3 12.77 -24.90 34.27
CA LEU A 3 11.62 -25.83 34.36
C LEU A 3 10.26 -25.10 34.34
N PHE A 4 9.46 -25.42 33.31
CA PHE A 4 8.14 -24.91 32.88
C PHE A 4 8.12 -23.78 31.84
N GLY A 5 7.93 -24.18 30.58
CA GLY A 5 7.44 -23.33 29.50
C GLY A 5 6.12 -22.69 29.90
N LYS A 6 6.17 -21.43 30.32
CA LYS A 6 4.97 -20.64 30.59
C LYS A 6 4.23 -20.47 29.26
N LYS A 7 3.05 -21.10 29.13
CA LYS A 7 2.11 -20.80 28.05
C LYS A 7 1.90 -19.28 28.06
N VAL A 8 2.40 -18.59 27.03
CA VAL A 8 2.31 -17.14 26.88
C VAL A 8 0.86 -16.72 27.14
N SER A 9 0.68 -15.79 28.09
CA SER A 9 -0.67 -15.41 28.49
C SER A 9 -1.40 -14.75 27.31
N PRO A 10 -2.74 -14.84 27.27
CA PRO A 10 -3.56 -14.11 26.32
C PRO A 10 -3.19 -12.62 26.16
N GLU A 11 -2.91 -11.95 27.28
CA GLU A 11 -2.51 -10.55 27.32
C GLU A 11 -1.10 -10.32 26.76
N GLU A 12 -0.15 -11.22 27.04
CA GLU A 12 1.20 -11.16 26.50
C GLU A 12 1.20 -11.35 24.98
N LYS A 13 0.35 -12.24 24.44
CA LYS A 13 0.18 -12.41 22.99
C LYS A 13 -0.37 -11.13 22.35
N LEU A 14 -1.43 -10.54 22.90
CA LEU A 14 -1.99 -9.27 22.40
C LEU A 14 -0.96 -8.13 22.45
N LYS A 15 -0.13 -8.09 23.50
CA LYS A 15 0.97 -7.12 23.62
C LYS A 15 2.04 -7.34 22.54
N GLN A 16 2.45 -8.59 22.30
CA GLN A 16 3.42 -8.92 21.24
C GLN A 16 2.87 -8.58 19.85
N PHE A 17 1.61 -8.90 19.55
CA PHE A 17 0.97 -8.53 18.29
C PHE A 17 0.90 -7.02 18.08
N LYS A 18 0.51 -6.25 19.11
CA LYS A 18 0.51 -4.78 19.05
C LYS A 18 1.90 -4.20 18.76
N LEU A 19 2.95 -4.76 19.37
CA LEU A 19 4.32 -4.34 19.10
C LEU A 19 4.76 -4.68 17.67
N SER A 20 4.39 -5.86 17.18
CA SER A 20 4.64 -6.29 15.81
C SER A 20 3.98 -5.35 14.80
N ILE A 21 2.68 -5.08 14.95
CA ILE A 21 1.93 -4.15 14.11
C ILE A 21 2.58 -2.76 14.10
N ARG A 22 2.93 -2.21 15.27
CA ARG A 22 3.62 -0.92 15.35
C ARG A 22 4.98 -0.91 14.66
N LYS A 23 5.71 -2.02 14.69
CA LYS A 23 6.97 -2.15 13.97
C LYS A 23 6.72 -2.16 12.46
N SER A 24 5.77 -2.95 11.99
CA SER A 24 5.38 -3.02 10.58
C SER A 24 4.85 -1.70 10.04
N CYS A 25 4.02 -0.94 10.78
CA CYS A 25 3.58 0.40 10.38
C CYS A 25 4.79 1.34 10.14
N ARG A 26 5.78 1.34 11.05
CA ARG A 26 6.98 2.17 10.89
C ARG A 26 7.86 1.73 9.71
N GLU A 27 7.91 0.44 9.43
CA GLU A 27 8.64 -0.09 8.27
C GLU A 27 7.95 0.33 6.97
N ILE A 28 6.62 0.20 6.89
CA ILE A 28 5.81 0.69 5.77
C ILE A 28 6.01 2.19 5.53
N GLU A 29 5.97 3.01 6.59
CA GLU A 29 6.21 4.45 6.46
C GLU A 29 7.61 4.77 5.96
N ARG A 30 8.62 4.02 6.40
CA ARG A 30 10.01 4.19 5.93
C ARG A 30 10.12 3.84 4.45
N GLU A 31 9.51 2.74 4.02
CA GLU A 31 9.54 2.34 2.61
C GLU A 31 8.80 3.35 1.74
N ARG A 32 7.63 3.83 2.18
CA ARG A 32 6.90 4.91 1.51
C ARG A 32 7.75 6.17 1.34
N ARG A 33 8.49 6.59 2.37
CA ARG A 33 9.40 7.74 2.27
C ARG A 33 10.57 7.51 1.31
N ARG A 34 11.09 6.27 1.21
CA ARG A 34 12.12 5.93 0.22
C ARG A 34 11.56 6.05 -1.20
N LEU A 35 10.35 5.56 -1.42
CA LEU A 35 9.64 5.68 -2.69
C LEU A 35 9.39 7.15 -3.07
N GLU A 36 8.96 8.00 -2.12
CA GLU A 36 8.81 9.44 -2.33
C GLU A 36 10.14 10.10 -2.78
N GLN A 37 11.25 9.77 -2.10
CA GLN A 37 12.58 10.29 -2.47
C GLN A 37 13.02 9.81 -3.85
N ASN A 38 12.72 8.57 -4.21
CA ASN A 38 13.01 8.02 -5.54
C ASN A 38 12.17 8.70 -6.63
N GLU A 39 10.89 9.02 -6.36
CA GLU A 39 10.06 9.78 -7.30
C GLU A 39 10.67 11.14 -7.61
N VAL A 40 11.16 11.86 -6.59
CA VAL A 40 11.84 13.16 -6.80
C VAL A 40 13.06 13.01 -7.73
N LYS A 41 13.86 11.96 -7.56
CA LYS A 41 15.01 11.68 -8.45
C LYS A 41 14.58 11.39 -9.87
N MET A 42 13.58 10.53 -10.05
CA MET A 42 13.03 10.19 -11.37
C MET A 42 12.46 11.42 -12.07
N LYS A 43 11.72 12.26 -11.34
CA LYS A 43 11.23 13.54 -11.87
C LYS A 43 12.38 14.44 -12.35
N ASN A 44 13.42 14.62 -11.54
CA ASN A 44 14.56 15.43 -11.95
C ASN A 44 15.27 14.87 -13.19
N GLU A 45 15.42 13.56 -13.26
CA GLU A 45 16.00 12.89 -14.43
C GLU A 45 15.11 13.05 -15.67
N MET A 46 13.80 12.94 -15.52
CA MET A 46 12.83 13.17 -16.59
C MET A 46 12.95 14.58 -17.18
N LYS A 47 13.14 15.62 -16.34
CA LYS A 47 13.41 16.99 -16.83
C LYS A 47 14.71 17.06 -17.62
N ARG A 48 15.76 16.38 -17.15
CA ARG A 48 17.07 16.36 -17.83
C ARG A 48 16.99 15.69 -19.19
N LEU A 49 16.27 14.58 -19.30
CA LEU A 49 16.06 13.83 -20.55
C LEU A 49 15.17 14.62 -21.52
N ALA A 50 14.14 15.30 -21.02
CA ALA A 50 13.28 16.15 -21.84
C ALA A 50 14.06 17.32 -22.46
N GLN A 51 14.97 17.96 -21.71
CA GLN A 51 15.85 19.01 -22.23
C GLN A 51 16.79 18.52 -23.34
N LYS A 52 17.10 17.23 -23.37
CA LYS A 52 17.92 16.59 -24.42
C LYS A 52 17.12 16.10 -25.61
N ASN A 53 15.79 16.29 -25.61
CA ASN A 53 14.86 15.71 -26.59
C ASN A 53 14.92 14.17 -26.67
N GLU A 54 15.29 13.48 -25.58
CA GLU A 54 15.27 12.02 -25.49
C GLU A 54 13.88 11.53 -25.05
N LEU A 55 12.88 11.69 -25.92
CA LEU A 55 11.47 11.45 -25.59
C LEU A 55 11.18 10.01 -25.16
N ASP A 56 11.81 9.02 -25.78
CA ASP A 56 11.63 7.60 -25.41
C ASP A 56 12.08 7.32 -23.98
N SER A 57 13.19 7.94 -23.56
CA SER A 57 13.71 7.80 -22.20
C SER A 57 12.85 8.54 -21.19
N VAL A 58 12.33 9.73 -21.54
CA VAL A 58 11.33 10.44 -20.73
C VAL A 58 10.11 9.57 -20.48
N MET A 59 9.66 8.85 -21.51
CA MET A 59 8.49 8.00 -21.45
C MET A 59 8.69 6.79 -20.52
N ILE A 60 9.85 6.12 -20.59
CA ILE A 60 10.20 5.02 -19.68
C ILE A 60 10.20 5.51 -18.22
N ILE A 61 10.81 6.67 -17.95
CA ILE A 61 10.84 7.22 -16.60
C ILE A 61 9.44 7.64 -16.12
N ALA A 62 8.58 8.13 -17.02
CA ALA A 62 7.20 8.44 -16.68
C ALA A 62 6.42 7.18 -16.25
N LYS A 63 6.64 6.03 -16.90
CA LYS A 63 6.09 4.72 -16.46
C LYS A 63 6.55 4.38 -15.05
N ASP A 64 7.84 4.53 -14.76
CA ASP A 64 8.39 4.23 -13.43
C ASP A 64 7.84 5.16 -12.35
N VAL A 65 7.56 6.43 -12.68
CA VAL A 65 6.88 7.37 -11.77
C VAL A 65 5.45 6.90 -11.45
N VAL A 66 4.68 6.46 -12.45
CA VAL A 66 3.32 5.92 -12.23
C VAL A 66 3.36 4.67 -11.36
N ARG A 67 4.23 3.71 -11.67
CA ARG A 67 4.43 2.49 -10.87
C ARG A 67 4.77 2.82 -9.42
N ASN A 68 5.66 3.79 -9.22
CA ASN A 68 6.05 4.23 -7.89
C ASN A 68 4.90 4.88 -7.10
N ARG A 69 4.08 5.74 -7.75
CA ARG A 69 2.86 6.31 -7.15
C ARG A 69 1.86 5.23 -6.75
N SER A 70 1.66 4.23 -7.60
CA SER A 70 0.81 3.08 -7.31
C SER A 70 1.33 2.33 -6.07
N ALA A 71 2.63 2.03 -6.00
CA ALA A 71 3.26 1.40 -4.85
C ALA A 71 3.10 2.22 -3.56
N MET A 72 3.30 3.55 -3.60
CA MET A 72 3.06 4.43 -2.46
C MET A 72 1.61 4.40 -1.98
N LYS A 73 0.64 4.40 -2.90
CA LYS A 73 -0.79 4.27 -2.58
C LYS A 73 -1.10 2.92 -1.92
N LYS A 74 -0.49 1.82 -2.39
CA LYS A 74 -0.59 0.49 -1.77
C LYS A 74 -0.04 0.51 -0.34
N PHE A 75 1.15 1.06 -0.13
CA PHE A 75 1.75 1.19 1.22
C PHE A 75 0.90 2.04 2.16
N LEU A 76 0.30 3.14 1.68
CA LEU A 76 -0.61 3.96 2.48
C LEU A 76 -1.84 3.15 2.93
N LYS A 77 -2.45 2.39 2.01
CA LYS A 77 -3.59 1.51 2.32
C LYS A 77 -3.21 0.44 3.34
N LEU A 78 -2.06 -0.21 3.15
CA LEU A 78 -1.55 -1.23 4.08
C LEU A 78 -1.28 -0.65 5.47
N GLY A 79 -0.67 0.53 5.55
CA GLY A 79 -0.46 1.26 6.80
C GLY A 79 -1.78 1.50 7.54
N SER A 80 -2.79 2.03 6.84
CA SER A 80 -4.12 2.27 7.40
C SER A 80 -4.82 0.98 7.86
N GLN A 81 -4.71 -0.10 7.10
CA GLN A 81 -5.24 -1.41 7.50
C GLN A 81 -4.58 -1.91 8.78
N LEU A 82 -3.25 -1.84 8.89
CA LEU A 82 -2.51 -2.23 10.10
C LEU A 82 -2.86 -1.37 11.32
N GLU A 83 -3.06 -0.06 11.13
CA GLU A 83 -3.52 0.82 12.20
C GLU A 83 -4.91 0.43 12.70
N SER A 84 -5.84 0.12 11.79
CA SER A 84 -7.17 -0.40 12.12
C SER A 84 -7.09 -1.71 12.92
N LEU A 85 -6.17 -2.61 12.57
CA LEU A 85 -5.89 -3.81 13.37
C LEU A 85 -5.37 -3.49 14.76
N GLY A 86 -4.49 -2.48 14.87
CA GLY A 86 -4.01 -1.96 16.14
C GLY A 86 -5.15 -1.48 17.05
N LEU A 87 -6.08 -0.69 16.51
CA LEU A 87 -7.27 -0.22 17.24
C LEU A 87 -8.17 -1.39 17.67
N ARG A 88 -8.38 -2.38 16.80
CA ARG A 88 -9.18 -3.56 17.15
C ARG A 88 -8.58 -4.36 18.30
N ILE A 89 -7.26 -4.47 18.37
CA ILE A 89 -6.56 -5.10 19.51
C ILE A 89 -6.77 -4.30 20.80
N GLU A 90 -6.75 -2.97 20.73
CA GLU A 90 -7.03 -2.11 21.89
C GLU A 90 -8.46 -2.31 22.41
N THR A 91 -9.45 -2.41 21.51
CA THR A 91 -10.84 -2.72 21.86
C THR A 91 -10.95 -4.09 22.54
N ILE A 92 -10.30 -5.13 22.00
CA ILE A 92 -10.30 -6.48 22.61
C ILE A 92 -9.70 -6.43 24.02
N LYS A 93 -8.61 -5.68 24.22
CA LYS A 93 -7.99 -5.51 25.54
C LYS A 93 -8.93 -4.80 26.52
N ALA A 94 -9.61 -3.74 26.10
CA ALA A 94 -10.58 -3.03 26.94
C ALA A 94 -11.74 -3.94 27.34
N GLN A 95 -12.28 -4.71 26.39
CA GLN A 95 -13.37 -5.66 26.63
C GLN A 95 -12.95 -6.78 27.60
N ALA A 96 -11.72 -7.28 27.48
CA ALA A 96 -11.15 -8.25 28.43
C ALA A 96 -11.05 -7.67 29.85
N GLY A 97 -10.60 -6.42 29.99
CA GLY A 97 -10.52 -5.73 31.29
C GLY A 97 -11.88 -5.51 31.94
N VAL A 98 -12.89 -5.09 31.17
CA VAL A 98 -14.27 -4.94 31.64
C VAL A 98 -14.86 -6.28 32.08
N THR A 99 -14.61 -7.36 31.32
CA THR A 99 -15.05 -8.71 31.69
C THR A 99 -14.41 -9.20 32.97
N ALA A 100 -13.13 -8.88 33.21
CA ALA A 100 -12.44 -9.20 34.46
C ALA A 100 -12.98 -8.40 35.66
N ALA A 101 -13.30 -7.12 35.46
CA ALA A 101 -13.89 -6.27 36.49
C ALA A 101 -15.34 -6.69 36.85
N LEU A 102 -16.10 -7.25 35.89
CA LEU A 102 -17.47 -7.70 36.08
C LEU A 102 -17.59 -9.15 36.61
N LYS A 103 -16.50 -9.94 36.66
CA LYS A 103 -16.52 -11.33 37.14
C LYS A 103 -15.63 -11.54 38.36
N GLY A 104 -16.24 -11.54 39.54
CA GLY A 104 -15.64 -12.09 40.75
C GLY A 104 -15.35 -13.59 40.58
N ALA A 105 -14.06 -13.93 40.50
CA ALA A 105 -13.42 -15.24 40.64
C ALA A 105 -13.86 -16.42 39.71
N ALA A 106 -12.87 -17.21 39.29
CA ALA A 106 -12.93 -18.48 38.54
C ALA A 106 -13.41 -18.48 37.07
N GLY A 107 -14.40 -17.67 36.66
CA GLY A 107 -14.98 -17.75 35.30
C GLY A 107 -14.30 -16.90 34.21
N ALA A 108 -13.50 -15.90 34.61
CA ALA A 108 -12.94 -14.89 33.69
C ALA A 108 -11.80 -15.44 32.82
N MET A 109 -10.99 -16.36 33.36
CA MET A 109 -9.82 -16.90 32.67
C MET A 109 -10.22 -17.84 31.51
N THR A 110 -11.30 -18.61 31.65
CA THR A 110 -11.85 -19.49 30.62
C THR A 110 -12.52 -18.70 29.48
N GLN A 111 -13.19 -17.59 29.79
CA GLN A 111 -13.75 -16.68 28.78
C GLN A 111 -12.66 -15.88 28.06
N LEU A 112 -11.63 -15.43 28.78
CA LEU A 112 -10.44 -14.82 28.15
C LEU A 112 -9.73 -15.82 27.23
N ASN A 113 -9.61 -17.10 27.64
CA ASN A 113 -9.05 -18.15 26.79
C ASN A 113 -9.91 -18.41 25.53
N ARG A 114 -11.25 -18.33 25.62
CA ARG A 114 -12.15 -18.44 24.46
C ARG A 114 -12.18 -17.20 23.56
N MET A 115 -11.98 -15.99 24.11
CA MET A 115 -11.83 -14.76 23.33
C MET A 115 -10.43 -14.63 22.71
N VAL A 116 -9.42 -15.27 23.31
CA VAL A 116 -8.02 -15.24 22.85
C VAL A 116 -7.56 -16.52 22.15
N ASN A 117 -8.38 -17.57 22.13
CA ASN A 117 -8.59 -18.31 20.88
C ASN A 117 -9.15 -17.23 19.93
N LEU A 118 -8.39 -16.46 19.15
CA LEU A 118 -7.56 -16.75 17.97
C LEU A 118 -8.29 -17.12 16.65
N PRO A 119 -9.59 -17.50 16.54
CA PRO A 119 -10.28 -17.56 15.25
C PRO A 119 -10.47 -16.19 14.61
N GLN A 120 -10.84 -15.15 15.38
CA GLN A 120 -11.06 -13.82 14.81
C GLN A 120 -9.74 -13.18 14.34
N MET A 121 -8.66 -13.35 15.10
CA MET A 121 -7.34 -12.88 14.69
C MET A 121 -6.75 -13.69 13.53
N GLN A 122 -6.88 -15.02 13.52
CA GLN A 122 -6.48 -15.84 12.38
C GLN A 122 -7.30 -15.53 11.13
N ALA A 123 -8.60 -15.30 11.26
CA ALA A 123 -9.46 -14.92 10.14
C ALA A 123 -9.08 -13.53 9.58
N ILE A 124 -8.73 -12.58 10.44
CA ILE A 124 -8.23 -11.26 10.01
C ILE A 124 -6.88 -11.40 9.29
N MET A 125 -5.96 -12.22 9.82
CA MET A 125 -4.67 -12.48 9.17
C MET A 125 -4.85 -13.20 7.83
N MET A 126 -5.71 -14.22 7.76
CA MET A 126 -6.07 -14.89 6.51
C MET A 126 -6.70 -13.92 5.51
N LYS A 127 -7.61 -13.05 5.97
CA LYS A 127 -8.24 -12.05 5.11
C LYS A 127 -7.23 -11.00 4.64
N PHE A 128 -6.30 -10.59 5.49
CA PHE A 128 -5.20 -9.69 5.11
C PHE A 128 -4.23 -10.35 4.13
N MET A 129 -3.92 -11.63 4.30
CA MET A 129 -3.09 -12.40 3.37
C MET A 129 -3.82 -12.60 2.04
N GLN A 130 -5.09 -13.00 2.04
CA GLN A 130 -5.90 -13.11 0.83
C GLN A 130 -6.09 -11.76 0.12
N GLU A 131 -6.34 -10.67 0.86
CA GLU A 131 -6.45 -9.34 0.26
C GLU A 131 -5.11 -8.86 -0.31
N ASN A 132 -3.98 -9.17 0.34
CA ASN A 132 -2.66 -8.86 -0.21
C ASN A 132 -2.33 -9.70 -1.43
N GLU A 133 -2.52 -11.02 -1.36
CA GLU A 133 -2.26 -11.94 -2.47
C GLU A 133 -3.16 -11.63 -3.67
N MET A 134 -4.43 -11.28 -3.43
CA MET A 134 -5.32 -10.77 -4.48
C MET A 134 -4.88 -9.40 -5.01
N MET A 135 -4.31 -8.53 -4.18
CA MET A 135 -3.74 -7.25 -4.63
C MET A 135 -2.45 -7.43 -5.43
N ASP A 136 -1.62 -8.41 -5.08
CA ASP A 136 -0.38 -8.75 -5.79
C ASP A 136 -0.73 -9.37 -7.14
N MET A 137 -1.66 -10.34 -7.19
CA MET A 137 -2.18 -10.87 -8.47
C MET A 137 -2.80 -9.77 -9.34
N LYS A 138 -3.58 -8.85 -8.77
CA LYS A 138 -4.12 -7.71 -9.53
C LYS A 138 -3.03 -6.73 -9.98
N SER A 139 -1.94 -6.60 -9.22
CA SER A 139 -0.83 -5.74 -9.60
C SER A 139 -0.03 -6.37 -10.72
N GLU A 140 0.24 -7.67 -10.66
CA GLU A 140 0.89 -8.43 -11.73
C GLU A 140 0.05 -8.42 -13.00
N MET A 141 -1.27 -8.64 -12.90
CA MET A 141 -2.17 -8.52 -14.07
C MET A 141 -2.21 -7.10 -14.63
N VAL A 142 -2.14 -6.06 -13.79
CA VAL A 142 -2.06 -4.68 -14.25
C VAL A 142 -0.70 -4.40 -14.89
N ASP A 143 0.41 -4.86 -14.31
CA ASP A 143 1.75 -4.65 -14.87
C ASP A 143 1.93 -5.40 -16.21
N GLU A 144 1.39 -6.63 -16.34
CA GLU A 144 1.33 -7.38 -17.60
C GLU A 144 0.45 -6.68 -18.64
N GLN A 145 -0.75 -6.23 -18.27
CA GLN A 145 -1.60 -5.44 -19.16
C GLN A 145 -0.98 -4.09 -19.52
N MET A 146 -0.21 -3.47 -18.63
CA MET A 146 0.39 -2.16 -18.85
C MET A 146 1.65 -2.24 -19.73
N ASP A 147 2.30 -3.39 -19.81
CA ASP A 147 3.33 -3.67 -20.82
C ASP A 147 2.69 -4.03 -22.18
N ASP A 148 1.61 -4.83 -22.21
CA ASP A 148 0.89 -5.21 -23.45
C ASP A 148 0.14 -4.03 -24.11
N LEU A 149 -0.47 -3.13 -23.33
CA LEU A 149 -1.22 -1.96 -23.82
C LEU A 149 -0.34 -0.86 -24.44
N TRP A 150 0.98 -1.01 -24.35
CA TRP A 150 1.94 -0.12 -24.98
C TRP A 150 2.55 -0.71 -26.25
N ASP A 151 2.55 -2.03 -26.40
CA ASP A 151 2.94 -2.71 -27.63
C ASP A 151 1.78 -2.77 -28.63
N ASP A 152 0.52 -2.72 -28.17
CA ASP A 152 -0.66 -2.63 -29.02
C ASP A 152 -1.16 -1.17 -29.09
N GLU A 153 -1.12 -0.58 -30.28
CA GLU A 153 -1.32 0.84 -30.60
C GLU A 153 -2.76 1.37 -30.32
N GLY A 154 -3.58 0.68 -29.51
CA GLY A 154 -5.04 0.80 -29.56
C GLY A 154 -5.80 1.16 -28.30
N THR A 155 -5.36 0.84 -27.07
CA THR A 155 -6.23 1.00 -25.89
C THR A 155 -5.48 1.29 -24.59
N MET A 156 -4.81 2.43 -24.49
CA MET A 156 -4.42 2.94 -23.17
C MET A 156 -5.71 3.26 -22.38
N GLU A 157 -5.91 2.63 -21.22
CA GLU A 157 -7.04 2.97 -20.34
C GLU A 157 -7.00 4.48 -20.01
N GLU A 158 -8.14 5.16 -20.14
CA GLU A 158 -8.29 6.62 -19.96
C GLU A 158 -7.72 7.07 -18.60
N GLU A 159 -7.92 6.27 -17.54
CA GLU A 159 -7.37 6.54 -16.21
C GLU A 159 -5.83 6.53 -16.18
N THR A 160 -5.22 5.64 -16.94
CA THR A 160 -3.76 5.50 -17.03
C THR A 160 -3.16 6.61 -17.90
N ALA A 161 -3.82 6.95 -19.01
CA ALA A 161 -3.47 8.09 -19.84
C ALA A 161 -3.53 9.42 -19.05
N ALA A 162 -4.56 9.59 -18.22
CA ALA A 162 -4.72 10.77 -17.38
C ALA A 162 -3.58 10.89 -16.34
N GLN A 163 -3.13 9.77 -15.76
CA GLN A 163 -1.98 9.76 -14.84
C GLN A 163 -0.69 10.21 -15.53
N TYR A 164 -0.46 9.77 -16.77
CA TYR A 164 0.67 10.25 -17.56
C TYR A 164 0.54 11.74 -17.87
N SER A 165 -0.59 12.18 -18.43
CA SER A 165 -0.84 13.60 -18.73
C SER A 165 -0.58 14.50 -17.51
N GLN A 166 -1.05 14.07 -16.33
CA GLN A 166 -0.79 14.77 -15.07
C GLN A 166 0.70 14.86 -14.75
N ILE A 167 1.48 13.78 -14.89
CA ILE A 167 2.92 13.78 -14.62
C ILE A 167 3.67 14.69 -15.60
N PHE A 168 3.34 14.65 -16.88
CA PHE A 168 3.94 15.53 -17.89
C PHE A 168 3.62 17.01 -17.60
N SER A 169 2.37 17.29 -17.23
CA SER A 169 1.89 18.63 -16.84
C SER A 169 2.56 19.15 -15.56
N GLU A 170 2.68 18.34 -14.51
CA GLU A 170 3.41 18.67 -13.26
C GLU A 170 4.86 19.11 -13.53
N MET A 171 5.40 18.64 -14.64
CA MET A 171 6.81 18.77 -14.98
C MET A 171 7.08 19.86 -16.01
N GLY A 172 6.02 20.42 -16.59
CA GLY A 172 6.09 21.44 -17.64
C GLY A 172 6.67 20.90 -18.95
N ILE A 173 6.52 19.60 -19.20
CA ILE A 173 6.99 18.92 -20.41
C ILE A 173 5.78 18.72 -21.33
N PRO A 174 5.90 18.98 -22.64
CA PRO A 174 4.79 18.74 -23.57
C PRO A 174 4.34 17.28 -23.53
N VAL A 175 3.02 17.08 -23.44
CA VAL A 175 2.41 15.75 -23.42
C VAL A 175 2.53 15.12 -24.81
N PRO A 176 3.05 13.88 -24.92
CA PRO A 176 3.08 13.13 -26.18
C PRO A 176 1.68 12.96 -26.80
N ALA A 177 1.60 12.99 -28.14
CA ALA A 177 0.34 12.98 -28.88
C ALA A 177 -0.50 11.70 -28.64
N ASN A 178 0.14 10.56 -28.38
CA ASN A 178 -0.54 9.31 -28.06
C ASN A 178 -1.23 9.34 -26.68
N ILE A 179 -0.65 10.02 -25.69
CA ILE A 179 -1.28 10.22 -24.38
C ILE A 179 -2.43 11.21 -24.50
N ALA A 180 -2.23 12.33 -25.21
CA ALA A 180 -3.28 13.33 -25.43
C ALA A 180 -4.50 12.75 -26.18
N ALA A 181 -4.25 11.89 -27.17
CA ALA A 181 -5.32 11.18 -27.88
C ALA A 181 -6.10 10.22 -26.98
N ALA A 182 -5.43 9.56 -26.03
CA ALA A 182 -6.05 8.61 -25.10
C ALA A 182 -6.82 9.27 -23.95
N THR A 183 -6.49 10.50 -23.55
CA THR A 183 -7.24 11.26 -22.51
C THR A 183 -8.42 12.06 -23.08
N GLY A 184 -8.61 12.08 -24.40
CA GLY A 184 -9.59 12.96 -25.04
C GLY A 184 -9.25 14.45 -24.95
N GLU A 185 -8.11 14.82 -24.37
CA GLU A 185 -7.58 16.17 -24.38
C GLU A 185 -6.87 16.37 -25.73
N GLY A 186 -7.59 16.95 -26.68
CA GLY A 186 -7.00 17.41 -27.94
C GLY A 186 -5.72 18.22 -27.69
N PRO A 187 -4.76 18.19 -28.63
CA PRO A 187 -3.42 18.72 -28.41
C PRO A 187 -3.51 20.15 -27.87
N ILE A 188 -2.90 20.37 -26.71
CA ILE A 188 -2.75 21.71 -26.13
C ILE A 188 -2.01 22.55 -27.16
N ALA A 189 -2.76 23.40 -27.86
CA ALA A 189 -2.25 24.34 -28.84
C ALA A 189 -1.17 25.19 -28.17
N GLY A 190 -0.04 25.32 -28.87
CA GLY A 190 1.21 25.80 -28.34
C GLY A 190 1.13 27.14 -27.60
N VAL A 191 2.03 27.28 -26.63
CA VAL A 191 2.43 28.59 -26.15
C VAL A 191 3.66 28.99 -26.97
N ALA A 192 3.43 29.97 -27.84
CA ALA A 192 4.46 30.72 -28.56
C ALA A 192 5.37 31.50 -27.61
#